data_AF-A0A844CNL3-F1
#
_entry.id   AF-A0A844CNL3-F1
#
_cell.length_a   1.000
_cell.length_b   1.000
_cell.length_c   1.000
_cell.angle_alpha   90.00
_cell.angle_beta   90.00
_cell.angle_gamma   90.00
#
_symmetry.space_group_name_H-M   'P 1'
#
loop_
_entity.id
_entity.type
_entity.pdbx_description
1 polymer ?
#
loop_
_entity_poly.entity_id
_entity_poly.type
_entity_poly.pdbx_seq_one_letter_code
_entity_poly.pdbx_strand_id
1 'polypeptide(L)'
;MTKAFTFTLKSIVFDENYNPSGNTRITTNFANLARGEKRQENLRNALIMIDNRFNSLANWDNPTSDRYGVELEIISVELDVEGKGNTFPAIEILKTHVLDKKTGQRIEGIVGNNFSSYVRDYDFSVLLPEYNQDREKFTIPENYGDLHGNLFRHFIGSDTYKENFNKAPVICLSVSSKNVYRQTGNRHPVLGIEYEQDSSSLTDLYFNKMGLKARYFMPPNSVAPFAFYHTGDLVNDYSNLELISTISTMETFQKIYRPEIYNANSPAGLCFQPSLNHQDHSFTQIVYDREERSRLAIEQGKFTEQHFIKPYQTILEQWSANYPL
;
A
#
# COMPACT_ATOMS: atom_id res chain seq x y z
N MET A 1 -29.75 16.99 6.10
CA MET A 1 -29.18 15.70 5.66
C MET A 1 -28.11 16.01 4.63
N THR A 2 -26.85 15.78 4.96
CA THR A 2 -25.75 15.82 3.99
C THR A 2 -25.95 14.68 2.99
N LYS A 3 -25.87 14.97 1.69
CA LYS A 3 -25.90 13.91 0.67
C LYS A 3 -24.71 12.98 0.89
N ALA A 4 -24.93 11.67 0.72
CA ALA A 4 -23.86 10.69 0.85
C ALA A 4 -22.85 10.85 -0.29
N PHE A 5 -21.56 10.87 0.04
CA PHE A 5 -20.50 10.80 -0.96
C PHE A 5 -20.61 9.49 -1.74
N THR A 6 -20.43 9.54 -3.05
CA THR A 6 -20.53 8.37 -3.93
C THR A 6 -19.17 8.00 -4.50
N PHE A 7 -18.92 6.70 -4.63
CA PHE A 7 -17.67 6.17 -5.17
C PHE A 7 -17.90 5.48 -6.52
N THR A 8 -16.97 5.69 -7.44
CA THR A 8 -16.87 4.95 -8.69
C THR A 8 -15.51 4.29 -8.78
N LEU A 9 -15.46 3.08 -9.34
CA LEU A 9 -14.23 2.33 -9.50
C LEU A 9 -13.90 2.19 -10.99
N LYS A 10 -12.62 2.41 -11.31
CA LYS A 10 -12.05 2.08 -12.61
C LYS A 10 -10.91 1.11 -12.41
N SER A 11 -10.73 0.20 -13.36
CA SER A 11 -9.63 -0.76 -13.31
C SER A 11 -8.84 -0.80 -14.60
N ILE A 12 -7.53 -1.00 -14.46
CA ILE A 12 -6.57 -1.06 -15.57
C ILE A 12 -5.57 -2.17 -15.27
N VAL A 13 -5.25 -2.99 -16.27
CA VAL A 13 -4.22 -4.02 -16.14
C VAL A 13 -2.85 -3.38 -15.92
N PHE A 14 -2.11 -3.89 -14.94
CA PHE A 14 -0.71 -3.52 -14.70
C PHE A 14 0.20 -4.65 -15.18
N ASP A 15 0.58 -4.58 -16.46
CA ASP A 15 1.51 -5.50 -17.11
C ASP A 15 2.77 -4.75 -17.61
N GLU A 16 3.63 -5.43 -18.36
CA GLU A 16 4.82 -4.79 -18.96
C GLU A 16 4.49 -3.70 -20.00
N ASN A 17 3.26 -3.67 -20.51
CA ASN A 17 2.79 -2.69 -21.50
C ASN A 17 2.10 -1.50 -20.84
N TYR A 18 1.84 -1.55 -19.53
CA TYR A 18 1.24 -0.46 -18.78
C TYR A 18 2.03 0.83 -18.99
N ASN A 19 1.35 1.81 -19.57
CA ASN A 19 1.91 3.13 -19.84
C ASN A 19 0.97 4.18 -19.24
N PRO A 20 1.39 4.90 -18.18
CA PRO A 20 0.59 5.96 -17.60
C PRO A 20 0.30 7.02 -18.66
N SER A 21 -0.97 7.42 -18.83
CA SER A 21 -1.29 8.48 -19.80
C SER A 21 -0.63 9.80 -19.36
N GLY A 22 -0.08 10.58 -20.30
CA GLY A 22 0.66 11.81 -19.98
C GLY A 22 -0.15 12.88 -19.23
N ASN A 23 -1.49 12.81 -19.27
CA ASN A 23 -2.40 13.72 -18.59
C ASN A 23 -2.88 13.22 -17.23
N THR A 24 -2.78 11.92 -16.96
CA THR A 24 -2.99 11.40 -15.61
C THR A 24 -1.73 11.72 -14.81
N ARG A 25 -1.84 12.66 -13.86
CA ARG A 25 -0.78 12.97 -12.89
C ARG A 25 -0.64 11.79 -11.93
N ILE A 26 -0.15 10.65 -12.42
CA ILE A 26 -0.10 9.40 -11.66
C ILE A 26 1.12 9.49 -10.76
N THR A 27 0.90 9.77 -9.47
CA THR A 27 1.98 9.86 -8.48
C THR A 27 2.10 8.60 -7.62
N THR A 28 1.37 7.54 -7.95
CA THR A 28 1.46 6.26 -7.25
C THR A 28 2.88 5.70 -7.32
N ASN A 29 3.31 4.97 -6.28
CA ASN A 29 4.69 4.47 -6.19
C ASN A 29 5.05 3.54 -7.37
N PHE A 30 4.08 2.80 -7.91
CA PHE A 30 4.29 1.89 -9.05
C PHE A 30 4.28 2.62 -10.40
N ALA A 31 3.64 3.79 -10.52
CA ALA A 31 3.65 4.53 -11.78
C ALA A 31 5.01 5.17 -12.08
N ASN A 32 5.83 5.45 -11.07
CA ASN A 32 7.21 5.88 -11.29
C ASN A 32 8.04 4.80 -12.01
N LEU A 33 7.81 3.52 -11.67
CA LEU A 33 8.44 2.39 -12.38
C LEU A 33 8.00 2.29 -13.84
N ALA A 34 6.81 2.81 -14.13
CA ALA A 34 6.20 2.81 -15.45
C ALA A 34 6.58 4.04 -16.30
N ARG A 35 7.73 4.69 -16.04
CA ARG A 35 8.20 5.89 -16.78
C ARG A 35 9.59 5.71 -17.41
N GLY A 36 9.89 6.60 -18.35
CA GLY A 36 11.18 6.69 -19.03
C GLY A 36 11.42 5.57 -20.05
N GLU A 37 12.61 5.59 -20.66
CA GLU A 37 12.98 4.65 -21.73
C GLU A 37 13.05 3.20 -21.26
N LYS A 38 13.38 2.98 -19.97
CA LYS A 38 13.46 1.65 -19.36
C LYS A 38 12.14 1.13 -18.79
N ARG A 39 11.02 1.83 -19.02
CA ARG A 39 9.68 1.48 -18.50
C ARG A 39 9.36 -0.01 -18.64
N GLN A 40 9.36 -0.53 -19.88
CA GLN A 40 8.91 -1.89 -20.16
C GLN A 40 9.81 -2.93 -19.48
N GLU A 41 11.13 -2.70 -19.50
CA GLU A 41 12.12 -3.56 -18.84
C GLU A 41 11.94 -3.56 -17.31
N ASN A 42 11.76 -2.38 -16.71
CA ASN A 42 11.49 -2.24 -15.27
C ASN A 42 10.23 -3.00 -14.86
N LEU A 43 9.13 -2.83 -15.59
CA LEU A 43 7.86 -3.50 -15.31
C LEU A 43 7.98 -5.01 -15.48
N ARG A 44 8.57 -5.48 -16.59
CA ARG A 44 8.82 -6.91 -16.82
C ARG A 44 9.65 -7.53 -15.70
N ASN A 45 10.75 -6.88 -15.32
CA ASN A 45 11.62 -7.37 -14.25
C ASN A 45 10.90 -7.41 -12.90
N ALA A 46 10.07 -6.41 -12.59
CA ALA A 46 9.25 -6.41 -11.37
C ALA A 46 8.26 -7.59 -11.38
N LEU A 47 7.53 -7.81 -12.48
CA LEU A 47 6.57 -8.91 -12.60
C LEU A 47 7.25 -10.29 -12.48
N ILE A 48 8.42 -10.47 -13.10
CA ILE A 48 9.22 -11.70 -12.96
C ILE A 48 9.66 -11.91 -11.50
N MET A 49 10.08 -10.85 -10.80
CA MET A 49 10.44 -10.94 -9.38
C MET A 49 9.24 -11.35 -8.52
N ILE A 50 8.04 -10.85 -8.82
CA ILE A 50 6.80 -11.22 -8.14
C ILE A 50 6.49 -12.70 -8.37
N ASP A 51 6.51 -13.17 -9.62
CA ASP A 51 6.27 -14.57 -9.97
C ASP A 51 7.26 -15.50 -9.26
N ASN A 52 8.55 -15.19 -9.32
CA ASN A 52 9.59 -15.98 -8.67
C ASN A 52 9.39 -16.02 -7.15
N ARG A 53 9.06 -14.88 -6.54
CA ARG A 53 8.83 -14.81 -5.10
C ARG A 53 7.57 -15.58 -4.70
N PHE A 54 6.49 -15.47 -5.47
CA PHE A 54 5.26 -16.24 -5.26
C PHE A 54 5.55 -17.74 -5.26
N ASN A 55 6.20 -18.23 -6.32
CA ASN A 55 6.52 -19.66 -6.47
C ASN A 55 7.47 -20.17 -5.39
N SER A 56 8.41 -19.34 -4.90
CA SER A 56 9.29 -19.71 -3.78
C SER A 56 8.54 -19.98 -2.46
N LEU A 57 7.43 -19.27 -2.24
CA LEU A 57 6.57 -19.45 -1.06
C LEU A 57 5.53 -20.55 -1.29
N ALA A 58 4.97 -20.62 -2.50
CA ALA A 58 4.04 -21.65 -2.95
C ALA A 58 4.79 -22.88 -3.52
N ASN A 59 5.64 -23.48 -2.69
CA ASN A 59 6.53 -24.56 -3.10
C ASN A 59 5.87 -25.96 -3.16
N TRP A 60 4.66 -26.09 -2.63
CA TRP A 60 3.91 -27.35 -2.68
C TRP A 60 3.44 -27.65 -4.10
N ASP A 61 3.65 -28.89 -4.54
CA ASP A 61 3.31 -29.34 -5.91
C ASP A 61 3.86 -28.41 -7.01
N ASN A 62 5.04 -27.83 -6.76
CA ASN A 62 5.70 -26.83 -7.62
C ASN A 62 7.23 -27.08 -7.69
N PRO A 63 7.67 -28.25 -8.18
CA PRO A 63 9.08 -28.67 -8.11
C PRO A 63 10.03 -27.77 -8.93
N THR A 64 9.52 -27.14 -9.98
CA THR A 64 10.27 -26.26 -10.90
C THR A 64 10.14 -24.78 -10.56
N SER A 65 9.36 -24.42 -9.52
CA SER A 65 9.13 -23.04 -9.09
C SER A 65 8.59 -22.10 -10.18
N ASP A 66 7.78 -22.61 -11.10
CA ASP A 66 7.25 -21.87 -12.25
C ASP A 66 5.72 -22.06 -12.46
N ARG A 67 5.05 -22.78 -11.56
CA ARG A 67 3.62 -23.12 -11.66
C ARG A 67 2.70 -21.91 -11.67
N TYR A 68 2.97 -20.91 -10.84
CA TYR A 68 2.07 -19.78 -10.65
C TYR A 68 2.55 -18.54 -11.38
N GLY A 69 1.61 -17.72 -11.83
CA GLY A 69 1.84 -16.32 -12.23
C GLY A 69 0.97 -15.40 -11.39
N VAL A 70 1.41 -14.17 -11.16
CA VAL A 70 0.65 -13.14 -10.45
C VAL A 70 0.35 -11.98 -11.40
N GLU A 71 -0.93 -11.81 -11.72
CA GLU A 71 -1.43 -10.68 -12.48
C GLU A 71 -1.79 -9.53 -11.52
N LEU A 72 -1.55 -8.31 -11.97
CA LEU A 72 -1.83 -7.09 -11.21
C LEU A 72 -2.84 -6.22 -11.95
N GLU A 73 -3.74 -5.62 -11.19
CA GLU A 73 -4.73 -4.67 -11.66
C GLU A 73 -4.65 -3.42 -10.79
N ILE A 74 -4.53 -2.26 -11.43
CA ILE A 74 -4.69 -0.96 -10.77
C ILE A 74 -6.18 -0.72 -10.61
N ILE A 75 -6.58 -0.47 -9.38
CA ILE A 75 -7.90 -0.02 -9.01
C ILE A 75 -7.81 1.46 -8.65
N SER A 76 -8.50 2.30 -9.40
CA SER A 76 -8.62 3.73 -9.14
C SER A 76 -10.03 4.04 -8.62
N VAL A 77 -10.11 4.60 -7.42
CA VAL A 77 -11.35 5.00 -6.76
C VAL A 77 -11.55 6.49 -6.93
N GLU A 78 -12.67 6.86 -7.55
CA GLU A 78 -13.11 8.23 -7.76
C GLU A 78 -14.21 8.58 -6.76
N LEU A 79 -14.11 9.75 -6.14
CA LEU A 79 -15.06 10.28 -5.18
C LEU A 79 -15.84 11.45 -5.79
N ASP A 80 -17.16 11.39 -5.71
CA ASP A 80 -18.03 12.53 -5.97
C ASP A 80 -18.67 13.01 -4.66
N VAL A 81 -18.31 14.24 -4.27
CA VAL A 81 -18.72 14.88 -3.02
C VAL A 81 -20.16 15.39 -3.09
N GLU A 82 -20.61 15.84 -4.28
CA GLU A 82 -21.91 16.49 -4.44
C GLU A 82 -22.97 15.62 -5.14
N GLY A 83 -22.54 14.51 -5.75
CA GLY A 83 -23.36 13.62 -6.57
C GLY A 83 -23.76 14.27 -7.90
N LYS A 84 -22.89 15.10 -8.48
CA LYS A 84 -23.15 15.85 -9.73
C LYS A 84 -22.35 15.33 -10.93
N GLY A 85 -21.60 14.25 -10.77
CA GLY A 85 -20.70 13.67 -11.76
C GLY A 85 -19.28 14.29 -11.77
N ASN A 86 -18.98 15.23 -10.87
CA ASN A 86 -17.66 15.82 -10.75
C ASN A 86 -16.82 15.01 -9.76
N THR A 87 -15.90 14.20 -10.29
CA THR A 87 -15.12 13.25 -9.50
C THR A 87 -13.72 13.75 -9.15
N PHE A 88 -13.23 13.35 -7.98
CA PHE A 88 -11.86 13.51 -7.53
C PHE A 88 -11.20 12.14 -7.32
N PRO A 89 -9.97 11.90 -7.81
CA PRO A 89 -9.27 10.63 -7.54
C PRO A 89 -8.91 10.54 -6.06
N ALA A 90 -9.47 9.55 -5.35
CA ALA A 90 -9.30 9.42 -3.91
C ALA A 90 -8.21 8.41 -3.54
N ILE A 91 -8.29 7.20 -4.09
CA ILE A 91 -7.44 6.06 -3.74
C ILE A 91 -6.98 5.36 -5.01
N GLU A 92 -5.73 4.93 -5.05
CA GLU A 92 -5.22 3.97 -6.03
C GLU A 92 -4.51 2.80 -5.33
N ILE A 93 -4.92 1.57 -5.67
CA ILE A 93 -4.43 0.33 -5.06
C ILE A 93 -4.22 -0.74 -6.12
N LEU A 94 -3.36 -1.70 -5.84
CA LEU A 94 -3.19 -2.89 -6.67
C LEU A 94 -4.03 -4.06 -6.10
N LYS A 95 -4.81 -4.68 -6.99
CA LYS A 95 -5.45 -6.00 -6.78
C LYS A 95 -4.59 -7.07 -7.46
N THR A 96 -4.40 -8.19 -6.77
CA THR A 96 -3.68 -9.35 -7.31
C THR A 96 -4.65 -10.40 -7.82
N HIS A 97 -4.24 -11.14 -8.85
CA HIS A 97 -4.88 -12.39 -9.26
C HIS A 97 -3.81 -13.45 -9.48
N VAL A 98 -4.03 -14.65 -8.97
CA VAL A 98 -3.09 -15.76 -9.10
C VAL A 98 -3.55 -16.67 -10.23
N LEU A 99 -2.69 -16.86 -11.23
CA LEU A 99 -2.89 -17.82 -12.30
C LEU A 99 -2.14 -19.11 -11.94
N ASP A 100 -2.87 -20.21 -11.75
CA ASP A 100 -2.28 -21.55 -11.65
C ASP A 100 -2.12 -22.12 -13.06
N LYS A 101 -0.91 -22.09 -13.61
CA LYS A 101 -0.61 -22.54 -14.99
C LYS A 101 -0.81 -24.04 -15.17
N LYS A 102 -0.81 -24.83 -14.09
CA LYS A 102 -1.03 -26.28 -14.15
C LYS A 102 -2.51 -26.61 -14.35
N THR A 103 -3.40 -25.88 -13.70
CA THR A 103 -4.86 -26.14 -13.73
C THR A 103 -5.62 -25.19 -14.65
N GLY A 104 -4.99 -24.07 -15.05
CA GLY A 104 -5.62 -22.98 -15.79
C GLY A 104 -6.55 -22.11 -14.94
N GLN A 105 -6.59 -22.33 -13.62
CA GLN A 105 -7.47 -21.58 -12.73
C GLN A 105 -6.92 -20.19 -12.44
N ARG A 106 -7.83 -19.21 -12.40
CA ARG A 106 -7.56 -17.85 -11.96
C ARG A 106 -8.21 -17.62 -10.60
N ILE A 107 -7.39 -17.35 -9.60
CA ILE A 107 -7.77 -17.23 -8.19
C ILE A 107 -7.67 -15.75 -7.81
N GLU A 108 -8.71 -15.22 -7.17
CA GLU A 108 -8.67 -13.84 -6.65
C GLU A 108 -7.65 -13.71 -5.51
N GLY A 109 -6.82 -12.68 -5.58
CA GLY A 109 -5.92 -12.30 -4.50
C GLY A 109 -6.46 -11.09 -3.72
N ILE A 110 -5.70 -10.65 -2.71
CA ILE A 110 -6.10 -9.55 -1.83
C ILE A 110 -5.93 -8.20 -2.54
N VAL A 111 -6.86 -7.27 -2.30
CA VAL A 111 -6.78 -5.87 -2.71
C VAL A 111 -6.13 -5.00 -1.62
N GLY A 112 -5.48 -3.90 -2.00
CA GLY A 112 -4.84 -2.97 -1.04
C GLY A 112 -3.32 -2.93 -1.13
N ASN A 113 -2.73 -3.68 -2.06
CA ASN A 113 -1.29 -3.64 -2.31
C ASN A 113 -0.89 -2.26 -2.87
N ASN A 114 0.28 -1.78 -2.48
CA ASN A 114 0.83 -0.49 -2.91
C ASN A 114 -0.16 0.69 -2.74
N PHE A 115 -0.82 0.74 -1.58
CA PHE A 115 -1.83 1.73 -1.24
C PHE A 115 -1.35 3.17 -1.39
N SER A 116 -2.05 3.91 -2.24
CA SER A 116 -1.86 5.34 -2.49
C SER A 116 -3.17 6.08 -2.23
N SER A 117 -3.09 7.24 -1.60
CA SER A 117 -4.26 8.10 -1.32
C SER A 117 -3.87 9.56 -1.45
N TYR A 118 -4.72 10.31 -2.15
CA TYR A 118 -4.53 11.74 -2.38
C TYR A 118 -4.64 12.53 -1.07
N VAL A 119 -5.63 12.20 -0.23
CA VAL A 119 -5.82 12.85 1.08
C VAL A 119 -4.67 12.50 2.03
N ARG A 120 -4.15 11.26 1.96
CA ARG A 120 -2.96 10.88 2.73
C ARG A 120 -1.75 11.70 2.32
N ASP A 121 -1.51 11.85 1.02
CA ASP A 121 -0.36 12.61 0.55
C ASP A 121 -0.50 14.11 0.89
N TYR A 122 -1.71 14.67 0.87
CA TYR A 122 -1.97 15.99 1.44
C TYR A 122 -1.62 16.06 2.93
N ASP A 123 -2.13 15.12 3.74
CA ASP A 123 -1.92 15.11 5.18
C ASP A 123 -0.41 15.01 5.54
N PHE A 124 0.33 14.14 4.87
CA PHE A 124 1.75 13.89 5.17
C PHE A 124 2.71 14.88 4.50
N SER A 125 2.42 15.36 3.30
CA SER A 125 3.35 16.19 2.51
C SER A 125 3.03 17.68 2.49
N VAL A 126 1.84 18.10 2.97
CA VAL A 126 1.43 19.51 3.03
C VAL A 126 1.01 19.89 4.45
N LEU A 127 -0.08 19.31 4.95
CA LEU A 127 -0.68 19.71 6.23
C LEU A 127 0.29 19.55 7.42
N LEU A 128 0.90 18.37 7.56
CA LEU A 128 1.77 18.07 8.70
C LEU A 128 3.07 18.90 8.69
N PRO A 129 3.79 19.07 7.55
CA PRO A 129 4.90 20.00 7.46
C PRO A 129 4.52 21.45 7.79
N GLU A 130 3.44 21.98 7.20
CA GLU A 130 2.99 23.36 7.43
C GLU A 130 2.61 23.58 8.89
N TYR A 131 1.91 22.62 9.52
CA TYR A 131 1.55 22.69 10.94
C TYR A 131 2.76 22.80 11.88
N ASN A 132 3.90 22.26 11.47
CA ASN A 132 5.12 22.19 12.29
C ASN A 132 6.21 23.20 11.88
N GLN A 133 6.01 24.02 10.84
CA GLN A 133 7.05 24.87 10.27
C GLN A 133 7.72 25.81 11.29
N ASP A 134 6.94 26.40 12.19
CA ASP A 134 7.41 27.37 13.20
C ASP A 134 7.35 26.84 14.64
N ARG A 135 7.26 25.52 14.82
CA ARG A 135 7.15 24.89 16.14
C ARG A 135 8.49 24.32 16.60
N GLU A 136 8.84 24.56 17.86
CA GLU A 136 10.06 24.00 18.47
C GLU A 136 10.01 22.47 18.59
N LYS A 137 8.82 21.89 18.75
CA LYS A 137 8.61 20.46 18.94
C LYS A 137 7.60 19.95 17.92
N PHE A 138 7.92 18.79 17.35
CA PHE A 138 7.00 18.07 16.47
C PHE A 138 5.72 17.71 17.22
N THR A 139 4.59 18.10 16.65
CA THR A 139 3.24 17.80 17.15
C THR A 139 2.33 17.45 15.98
N ILE A 140 1.25 16.72 16.26
CA ILE A 140 0.23 16.38 15.27
C ILE A 140 -1.02 17.24 15.47
N PRO A 141 -1.71 17.67 14.40
CA PRO A 141 -3.04 18.25 14.51
C PRO A 141 -3.99 17.29 15.25
N GLU A 142 -4.95 17.83 16.01
CA GLU A 142 -5.89 17.03 16.81
C GLU A 142 -6.74 16.09 15.93
N ASN A 143 -7.16 16.57 14.76
CA ASN A 143 -7.96 15.84 13.77
C ASN A 143 -7.12 15.15 12.68
N TYR A 144 -5.81 14.96 12.91
CA TYR A 144 -4.91 14.43 11.90
C TYR A 144 -5.34 13.02 11.45
N GLY A 145 -5.63 12.88 10.15
CA GLY A 145 -6.08 11.64 9.54
C GLY A 145 -7.56 11.30 9.72
N ASP A 146 -8.35 12.10 10.44
CA ASP A 146 -9.77 11.81 10.68
C ASP A 146 -10.58 11.82 9.37
N LEU A 147 -10.39 12.83 8.52
CA LEU A 147 -11.08 12.94 7.24
C LEU A 147 -10.79 11.73 6.36
N HIS A 148 -9.51 11.41 6.16
CA HIS A 148 -9.12 10.28 5.33
C HIS A 148 -9.58 8.95 5.93
N GLY A 149 -9.48 8.80 7.25
CA GLY A 149 -10.00 7.66 7.99
C GLY A 149 -11.49 7.41 7.76
N ASN A 150 -12.30 8.46 7.85
CA ASN A 150 -13.72 8.42 7.55
C ASN A 150 -13.99 8.10 6.08
N LEU A 151 -13.29 8.73 5.13
CA LEU A 151 -13.42 8.44 3.70
C LEU A 151 -13.09 6.98 3.39
N PHE A 152 -12.04 6.43 3.99
CA PHE A 152 -11.67 5.02 3.83
C PHE A 152 -12.75 4.09 4.39
N ARG A 153 -13.22 4.34 5.63
CA ARG A 153 -14.33 3.58 6.24
C ARG A 153 -15.60 3.63 5.40
N HIS A 154 -15.93 4.80 4.87
CA HIS A 154 -17.10 5.00 4.00
C HIS A 154 -16.95 4.21 2.70
N PHE A 155 -15.76 4.24 2.10
CA PHE A 155 -15.47 3.45 0.90
C PHE A 155 -15.63 1.95 1.16
N ILE A 156 -14.94 1.37 2.14
CA ILE A 156 -15.03 -0.08 2.42
C ILE A 156 -16.44 -0.52 2.81
N GLY A 157 -17.24 0.36 3.41
CA GLY A 157 -18.63 0.11 3.80
C GLY A 157 -19.66 0.29 2.66
N SER A 158 -19.26 0.93 1.56
CA SER A 158 -20.14 1.29 0.44
C SER A 158 -20.56 0.07 -0.39
N ASP A 159 -21.67 0.23 -1.11
CA ASP A 159 -22.13 -0.78 -2.08
C ASP A 159 -21.12 -0.94 -3.22
N THR A 160 -20.51 0.16 -3.69
CA THR A 160 -19.43 0.11 -4.69
C THR A 160 -18.30 -0.84 -4.28
N TYR A 161 -17.88 -0.83 -3.01
CA TYR A 161 -16.84 -1.76 -2.55
C TYR A 161 -17.34 -3.21 -2.53
N LYS A 162 -18.53 -3.46 -1.97
CA LYS A 162 -19.11 -4.81 -1.85
C LYS A 162 -19.44 -5.45 -3.19
N GLU A 163 -19.77 -4.65 -4.19
CA GLU A 163 -20.02 -5.12 -5.56
C GLU A 163 -18.74 -5.54 -6.30
N ASN A 164 -17.57 -5.00 -5.90
CA ASN A 164 -16.30 -5.23 -6.59
C ASN A 164 -15.32 -6.13 -5.80
N PHE A 165 -15.50 -6.25 -4.48
CA PHE A 165 -14.61 -6.98 -3.58
C PHE A 165 -15.37 -7.81 -2.56
N ASN A 166 -14.93 -9.07 -2.41
CA ASN A 166 -15.54 -10.03 -1.49
C ASN A 166 -14.89 -10.03 -0.10
N LYS A 167 -13.72 -9.41 0.05
CA LYS A 167 -12.92 -9.40 1.29
C LYS A 167 -12.37 -8.02 1.56
N ALA A 168 -12.12 -7.75 2.84
CA ALA A 168 -11.48 -6.52 3.29
C ALA A 168 -10.04 -6.39 2.74
N PRO A 169 -9.54 -5.15 2.57
CA PRO A 169 -8.20 -4.94 2.04
C PRO A 169 -7.13 -5.26 3.08
N VAL A 170 -5.96 -5.69 2.62
CA VAL A 170 -4.75 -5.78 3.44
C VAL A 170 -3.71 -4.85 2.84
N ILE A 171 -3.22 -3.92 3.64
CA ILE A 171 -2.18 -2.98 3.22
C ILE A 171 -0.87 -3.42 3.85
N CYS A 172 0.07 -3.87 3.02
CA CYS A 172 1.40 -4.31 3.47
C CYS A 172 2.45 -3.23 3.15
N LEU A 173 3.14 -2.76 4.18
CA LEU A 173 4.12 -1.66 4.11
C LEU A 173 5.44 -2.04 4.75
N SER A 174 6.45 -1.19 4.52
CA SER A 174 7.67 -1.27 5.30
C SER A 174 7.41 -0.95 6.77
N VAL A 175 8.12 -1.66 7.66
CA VAL A 175 8.31 -1.24 9.05
C VAL A 175 9.00 0.13 9.17
N SER A 176 8.68 0.87 10.23
CA SER A 176 9.29 2.16 10.60
C SER A 176 10.71 1.98 11.15
N SER A 177 11.67 2.79 10.68
CA SER A 177 13.06 2.83 11.19
C SER A 177 13.21 3.46 12.58
N LYS A 178 12.15 4.11 13.10
CA LYS A 178 12.16 4.72 14.43
C LYS A 178 11.84 3.73 15.56
N ASN A 179 11.41 2.53 15.21
CA ASN A 179 10.91 1.54 16.16
C ASN A 179 11.80 0.31 16.21
N VAL A 180 11.78 -0.35 17.37
CA VAL A 180 12.39 -1.66 17.56
C VAL A 180 11.31 -2.74 17.49
N TYR A 181 11.61 -3.81 16.75
CA TYR A 181 10.73 -4.97 16.56
C TYR A 181 11.37 -6.18 17.22
N ARG A 182 10.61 -6.90 18.04
CA ARG A 182 11.08 -8.09 18.75
C ARG A 182 10.33 -9.31 18.25
N GLN A 183 11.04 -10.37 17.86
CA GLN A 183 10.42 -11.64 17.52
C GLN A 183 9.59 -12.13 18.69
N THR A 184 8.38 -12.54 18.38
CA THR A 184 7.53 -13.30 19.28
C THR A 184 7.82 -14.79 19.13
N GLY A 185 7.09 -15.64 19.85
CA GLY A 185 7.11 -17.09 19.62
C GLY A 185 6.18 -17.58 18.51
N ASN A 186 5.35 -16.70 17.93
CA ASN A 186 4.33 -17.10 16.95
C ASN A 186 4.92 -17.21 15.54
N ARG A 187 4.51 -18.26 14.81
CA ARG A 187 4.96 -18.53 13.45
C ARG A 187 3.80 -19.00 12.57
N HIS A 188 3.46 -18.19 11.58
CA HIS A 188 2.50 -18.53 10.55
C HIS A 188 3.20 -19.26 9.38
N PRO A 189 2.60 -20.29 8.75
CA PRO A 189 3.23 -21.02 7.65
C PRO A 189 3.59 -20.14 6.44
N VAL A 190 2.77 -19.11 6.15
CA VAL A 190 2.98 -18.20 5.01
C VAL A 190 3.59 -16.85 5.43
N LEU A 191 3.08 -16.26 6.51
CA LEU A 191 3.50 -14.93 6.96
C LEU A 191 4.84 -15.02 7.72
N GLY A 192 5.23 -16.22 8.16
CA GLY A 192 6.49 -16.46 8.84
C GLY A 192 6.47 -16.04 10.31
N ILE A 193 7.59 -15.51 10.80
CA ILE A 193 7.78 -15.21 12.23
C ILE A 193 7.12 -13.88 12.54
N GLU A 194 6.29 -13.85 13.59
CA GLU A 194 5.66 -12.62 14.06
C GLU A 194 6.62 -11.80 14.93
N TYR A 195 6.59 -10.49 14.74
CA TYR A 195 7.29 -9.49 15.54
C TYR A 195 6.30 -8.58 16.25
N GLU A 196 6.68 -8.11 17.43
CA GLU A 196 5.99 -7.07 18.18
C GLU A 196 6.79 -5.77 18.12
N GLN A 197 6.10 -4.65 17.89
CA GLN A 197 6.68 -3.31 17.86
C GLN A 197 6.67 -2.71 19.26
N ASP A 198 7.73 -1.98 19.62
CA ASP A 198 7.88 -1.35 20.95
C ASP A 198 6.87 -0.23 21.27
N SER A 199 6.43 0.53 20.27
CA SER A 199 5.54 1.67 20.40
C SER A 199 4.90 2.03 19.06
N SER A 200 3.68 2.58 19.08
CA SER A 200 2.99 2.95 17.83
C SER A 200 3.74 4.05 17.07
N SER A 201 3.91 3.86 15.76
CA SER A 201 4.40 4.89 14.86
C SER A 201 3.29 5.87 14.45
N LEU A 202 3.66 6.99 13.84
CA LEU A 202 2.70 7.93 13.24
C LEU A 202 1.82 7.25 12.19
N THR A 203 2.38 6.31 11.42
CA THR A 203 1.63 5.54 10.43
C THR A 203 0.62 4.62 11.11
N ASP A 204 0.98 3.99 12.23
CA ASP A 204 0.06 3.13 12.98
C ASP A 204 -1.14 3.94 13.50
N LEU A 205 -0.88 5.12 14.10
CA LEU A 205 -1.94 6.02 14.55
C LEU A 205 -2.84 6.49 13.40
N TYR A 206 -2.25 6.84 12.26
CA TYR A 206 -2.98 7.30 11.09
C TYR A 206 -3.84 6.20 10.46
N PHE A 207 -3.31 4.98 10.32
CA PHE A 207 -4.06 3.84 9.79
C PHE A 207 -5.10 3.33 10.79
N ASN A 208 -4.89 3.53 12.09
CA ASN A 208 -5.93 3.29 13.08
C ASN A 208 -7.15 4.18 12.87
N LYS A 209 -6.97 5.42 12.40
CA LYS A 209 -8.09 6.29 11.97
C LYS A 209 -8.87 5.71 10.81
N MET A 210 -8.38 4.70 10.08
CA MET A 210 -9.13 3.96 9.05
C MET A 210 -9.86 2.72 9.60
N GLY A 211 -9.72 2.42 10.89
CA GLY A 211 -10.19 1.19 11.51
C GLY A 211 -9.23 0.01 11.34
N LEU A 212 -8.01 0.25 10.87
CA LEU A 212 -7.01 -0.79 10.64
C LEU A 212 -6.15 -1.04 11.89
N LYS A 213 -5.67 -2.28 12.01
CA LYS A 213 -4.71 -2.72 13.03
C LYS A 213 -3.48 -3.27 12.32
N ALA A 214 -2.30 -3.06 12.92
CA ALA A 214 -1.04 -3.57 12.38
C ALA A 214 -0.65 -4.90 13.07
N ARG A 215 -0.18 -5.85 12.27
CA ARG A 215 0.64 -6.98 12.74
C ARG A 215 1.91 -7.04 11.92
N TYR A 216 3.00 -7.49 12.54
CA TYR A 216 4.31 -7.46 11.90
C TYR A 216 4.82 -8.88 11.70
N PHE A 217 5.12 -9.24 10.46
CA PHE A 217 5.52 -10.59 10.12
C PHE A 217 6.71 -10.57 9.16
N MET A 218 7.67 -11.45 9.38
CA MET A 218 8.77 -11.71 8.45
C MET A 218 8.53 -13.03 7.73
N PRO A 219 8.09 -13.01 6.45
CA PRO A 219 7.85 -14.21 5.66
C PRO A 219 9.09 -15.09 5.54
N PRO A 220 8.93 -16.40 5.30
CA PRO A 220 10.05 -17.31 5.10
C PRO A 220 10.98 -16.81 3.99
N ASN A 221 12.29 -16.74 4.29
CA ASN A 221 13.35 -16.26 3.39
C ASN A 221 13.26 -14.76 3.01
N SER A 222 12.44 -13.97 3.69
CA SER A 222 12.59 -12.50 3.69
C SER A 222 13.66 -12.09 4.71
N VAL A 223 14.19 -10.87 4.55
CA VAL A 223 15.27 -10.34 5.40
C VAL A 223 14.82 -9.34 6.46
N ALA A 224 13.55 -8.90 6.41
CA ALA A 224 12.98 -7.98 7.37
C ALA A 224 11.46 -8.22 7.55
N PRO A 225 10.88 -7.89 8.71
CA PRO A 225 9.44 -7.93 8.90
C PRO A 225 8.72 -6.83 8.10
N PHE A 226 7.49 -7.11 7.69
CA PHE A 226 6.56 -6.17 7.07
C PHE A 226 5.45 -5.80 8.05
N ALA A 227 4.90 -4.60 7.91
CA ALA A 227 3.70 -4.17 8.61
C ALA A 227 2.46 -4.52 7.76
N PHE A 228 1.59 -5.39 8.27
CA PHE A 228 0.32 -5.74 7.66
C PHE A 228 -0.80 -5.01 8.38
N TYR A 229 -1.37 -3.99 7.72
CA TYR A 229 -2.54 -3.26 8.20
C TYR A 229 -3.80 -3.93 7.66
N HIS A 230 -4.69 -4.34 8.55
CA HIS A 230 -5.87 -5.10 8.19
C HIS A 230 -7.06 -4.75 9.10
N THR A 231 -8.27 -5.08 8.62
CA THR A 231 -9.43 -5.31 9.49
C THR A 231 -9.59 -6.81 9.73
N GLY A 232 -10.44 -7.21 10.68
CA GLY A 232 -10.71 -8.62 10.94
C GLY A 232 -9.49 -9.42 11.42
N ASP A 233 -9.42 -10.69 11.02
CA ASP A 233 -8.38 -11.64 11.40
C ASP A 233 -7.46 -11.99 10.21
N LEU A 234 -6.32 -11.30 10.14
CA LEU A 234 -5.31 -11.48 9.07
C LEU A 234 -4.90 -12.93 8.85
N VAL A 235 -4.83 -13.75 9.91
CA VAL A 235 -4.28 -15.11 9.79
C VAL A 235 -5.32 -16.15 9.40
N ASN A 236 -6.61 -15.87 9.59
CA ASN A 236 -7.68 -16.84 9.37
C ASN A 236 -8.64 -16.45 8.23
N ASP A 237 -8.77 -15.16 7.90
CA ASP A 237 -9.75 -14.69 6.91
C ASP A 237 -9.26 -14.83 5.45
N TYR A 238 -7.97 -15.12 5.26
CA TYR A 238 -7.31 -15.17 3.96
C TYR A 238 -6.61 -16.52 3.74
N SER A 239 -6.71 -17.04 2.53
CA SER A 239 -6.02 -18.27 2.13
C SER A 239 -4.51 -18.05 1.99
N ASN A 240 -3.77 -19.16 1.97
CA ASN A 240 -2.33 -19.12 1.78
C ASN A 240 -1.93 -18.44 0.46
N LEU A 241 -2.62 -18.71 -0.66
CA LEU A 241 -2.30 -18.11 -1.95
C LEU A 241 -2.59 -16.60 -1.99
N GLU A 242 -3.65 -16.15 -1.32
CA GLU A 242 -3.99 -14.73 -1.13
C GLU A 242 -2.90 -14.00 -0.34
N LEU A 243 -2.44 -14.56 0.77
CA LEU A 243 -1.36 -13.97 1.57
C LEU A 243 -0.03 -13.98 0.83
N ILE A 244 0.28 -15.06 0.10
CA ILE A 244 1.49 -15.14 -0.73
C ILE A 244 1.47 -14.08 -1.83
N SER A 245 0.33 -13.84 -2.50
CA SER A 245 0.26 -12.82 -3.55
C SER A 245 0.57 -11.43 -3.01
N THR A 246 0.03 -11.07 -1.84
CA THR A 246 0.38 -9.82 -1.16
C THR A 246 1.86 -9.75 -0.79
N ILE A 247 2.43 -10.81 -0.22
CA ILE A 247 3.85 -10.86 0.16
C ILE A 247 4.74 -10.72 -1.09
N SER A 248 4.50 -11.50 -2.14
CA SER A 248 5.34 -11.50 -3.34
C SER A 248 5.31 -10.15 -4.05
N THR A 249 4.13 -9.53 -4.12
CA THR A 249 3.96 -8.20 -4.71
C THR A 249 4.66 -7.13 -3.86
N MET A 250 4.37 -7.08 -2.55
CA MET A 250 4.90 -6.01 -1.70
C MET A 250 6.38 -6.17 -1.38
N GLU A 251 6.90 -7.39 -1.21
CA GLU A 251 8.34 -7.60 -1.05
C GLU A 251 9.13 -7.14 -2.28
N THR A 252 8.63 -7.42 -3.49
CA THR A 252 9.27 -6.92 -4.73
C THR A 252 9.33 -5.40 -4.73
N PHE A 253 8.21 -4.72 -4.45
CA PHE A 253 8.20 -3.26 -4.38
C PHE A 253 9.10 -2.72 -3.26
N GLN A 254 9.14 -3.35 -2.09
CA GLN A 254 10.01 -2.89 -1.00
C GLN A 254 11.50 -3.12 -1.30
N LYS A 255 11.88 -4.17 -2.03
CA LYS A 255 13.26 -4.36 -2.51
C LYS A 255 13.70 -3.26 -3.47
N ILE A 256 12.77 -2.68 -4.21
CA ILE A 256 13.02 -1.53 -5.10
C ILE A 256 13.06 -0.23 -4.29
N TYR A 257 12.07 -0.01 -3.41
CA TYR A 257 11.88 1.28 -2.73
C TYR A 257 12.82 1.48 -1.54
N ARG A 258 13.16 0.39 -0.84
CA ARG A 258 13.90 0.34 0.42
C ARG A 258 14.84 -0.89 0.48
N PRO A 259 15.72 -1.11 -0.53
CA PRO A 259 16.72 -2.18 -0.52
C PRO A 259 17.56 -2.23 0.76
N GLU A 260 17.80 -1.09 1.41
CA GLU A 260 18.55 -1.00 2.67
C GLU A 260 17.91 -1.84 3.80
N ILE A 261 16.60 -2.09 3.71
CA ILE A 261 15.84 -2.89 4.67
C ILE A 261 15.48 -4.26 4.07
N TYR A 262 14.91 -4.30 2.85
CA TYR A 262 14.31 -5.53 2.28
C TYR A 262 15.18 -6.28 1.29
N ASN A 263 16.32 -5.70 0.91
CA ASN A 263 17.35 -6.35 0.10
C ASN A 263 18.72 -6.30 0.79
N ALA A 264 18.72 -6.23 2.13
CA ALA A 264 19.89 -6.36 2.97
C ALA A 264 20.48 -7.78 2.84
N ASN A 265 21.81 -7.90 2.96
CA ASN A 265 22.49 -9.19 2.81
C ASN A 265 22.47 -10.03 4.09
N SER A 266 21.92 -9.49 5.18
CA SER A 266 21.70 -10.19 6.45
C SER A 266 20.24 -10.07 6.90
N PRO A 267 19.63 -11.16 7.42
CA PRO A 267 18.25 -11.12 7.89
C PRO A 267 18.13 -10.48 9.28
N ALA A 268 16.95 -9.93 9.56
CA ALA A 268 16.57 -9.44 10.88
C ALA A 268 16.72 -10.52 11.97
N GLY A 269 17.36 -10.14 13.07
CA GLY A 269 17.52 -11.01 14.24
C GLY A 269 16.27 -11.05 15.14
N LEU A 270 16.45 -11.60 16.35
CA LEU A 270 15.43 -11.64 17.42
C LEU A 270 14.94 -10.24 17.82
N CYS A 271 15.82 -9.25 17.73
CA CYS A 271 15.52 -7.84 17.95
C CYS A 271 16.05 -7.09 16.72
N PHE A 272 15.20 -6.29 16.09
CA PHE A 272 15.50 -5.66 14.82
C PHE A 272 15.05 -4.20 14.83
N GLN A 273 15.96 -3.30 14.47
CA GLN A 273 15.64 -1.92 14.16
C GLN A 273 16.08 -1.64 12.72
N PRO A 274 15.16 -1.34 11.81
CA PRO A 274 15.52 -1.11 10.41
C PRO A 274 16.27 0.22 10.26
N SER A 275 17.19 0.28 9.31
CA SER A 275 17.97 1.48 9.03
C SER A 275 17.99 1.77 7.53
N LEU A 276 17.64 3.00 7.16
CA LEU A 276 17.73 3.50 5.78
C LEU A 276 19.16 3.84 5.35
N ASN A 277 20.12 3.75 6.29
CA ASN A 277 21.54 4.01 6.02
C ASN A 277 22.37 2.72 6.03
N HIS A 278 21.72 1.54 6.10
CA HIS A 278 22.40 0.25 6.13
C HIS A 278 23.14 0.01 4.80
N GLN A 279 24.46 -0.15 4.85
CA GLN A 279 25.30 -0.22 3.65
C GLN A 279 25.38 -1.64 3.05
N ASP A 280 25.16 -2.68 3.84
CA ASP A 280 25.26 -4.07 3.40
C ASP A 280 23.96 -4.56 2.77
N HIS A 281 23.66 -4.05 1.57
CA HIS A 281 22.49 -4.41 0.80
C HIS A 281 22.81 -4.48 -0.70
N SER A 282 21.90 -5.09 -1.45
CA SER A 282 22.00 -5.20 -2.91
C SER A 282 20.95 -4.30 -3.57
N PHE A 283 21.24 -3.80 -4.77
CA PHE A 283 20.25 -3.13 -5.62
C PHE A 283 19.63 -4.12 -6.61
N THR A 284 18.36 -3.90 -6.94
CA THR A 284 17.73 -4.57 -8.08
C THR A 284 18.23 -3.97 -9.40
N GLN A 285 18.03 -4.66 -10.52
CA GLN A 285 18.29 -4.09 -11.86
C GLN A 285 17.20 -3.12 -12.34
N ILE A 286 16.21 -2.82 -11.49
CA ILE A 286 15.11 -1.91 -11.77
C ILE A 286 15.51 -0.50 -11.33
N VAL A 287 15.42 0.46 -12.25
CA VAL A 287 15.71 1.87 -11.96
C VAL A 287 14.49 2.52 -11.32
N TYR A 288 14.68 3.14 -10.16
CA TYR A 288 13.63 3.82 -9.41
C TYR A 288 14.12 5.17 -8.88
N ASP A 289 13.44 6.25 -9.27
CA ASP A 289 13.82 7.61 -8.89
C ASP A 289 13.08 8.05 -7.61
N ARG A 290 13.79 8.01 -6.47
CA ARG A 290 13.26 8.42 -5.17
C ARG A 290 13.04 9.93 -5.05
N GLU A 291 13.86 10.73 -5.73
CA GLU A 291 13.74 12.19 -5.69
C GLU A 291 12.51 12.64 -6.47
N GLU A 292 12.34 12.09 -7.68
CA GLU A 292 11.13 12.30 -8.46
C GLU A 292 9.90 11.85 -7.67
N ARG A 293 9.93 10.66 -7.05
CA ARG A 293 8.80 10.19 -6.24
C ARG A 293 8.44 11.16 -5.12
N SER A 294 9.45 11.69 -4.42
CA SER A 294 9.26 12.63 -3.31
C SER A 294 8.64 13.93 -3.80
N ARG A 295 9.13 14.46 -4.93
CA ARG A 295 8.55 15.65 -5.58
C ARG A 295 7.09 15.41 -5.98
N LEU A 296 6.78 14.28 -6.59
CA LEU A 296 5.43 13.93 -7.01
C LEU A 296 4.46 13.80 -5.83
N ALA A 297 4.91 13.32 -4.67
CA ALA A 297 4.07 13.25 -3.47
C ALA A 297 3.64 14.66 -3.02
N ILE A 298 4.56 15.63 -3.04
CA ILE A 298 4.28 17.02 -2.70
C ILE A 298 3.35 17.66 -3.73
N GLU A 299 3.58 17.44 -5.02
CA GLU A 299 2.71 17.93 -6.09
C GLU A 299 1.29 17.37 -5.97
N GLN A 300 1.14 16.08 -5.65
CA GLN A 300 -0.15 15.46 -5.37
C GLN A 300 -0.82 16.05 -4.13
N GLY A 301 -0.06 16.26 -3.05
CA GLY A 301 -0.59 16.89 -1.84
C GLY A 301 -1.13 18.30 -2.12
N LYS A 302 -0.38 19.12 -2.86
CA LYS A 302 -0.82 20.48 -3.25
C LYS A 302 -2.01 20.46 -4.21
N PHE A 303 -2.04 19.51 -5.16
CA PHE A 303 -3.18 19.31 -6.04
C PHE A 303 -4.44 18.96 -5.24
N THR A 304 -4.32 18.03 -4.29
CA THR A 304 -5.40 17.63 -3.39
C THR A 304 -5.87 18.82 -2.56
N GLU A 305 -4.95 19.62 -2.03
CA GLU A 305 -5.29 20.85 -1.31
C GLU A 305 -6.14 21.79 -2.17
N GLN A 306 -5.70 22.08 -3.40
CA GLN A 306 -6.32 23.07 -4.28
C GLN A 306 -7.64 22.61 -4.90
N HIS A 307 -7.75 21.33 -5.24
CA HIS A 307 -8.88 20.80 -6.02
C HIS A 307 -9.87 19.96 -5.21
N PHE A 308 -9.53 19.60 -3.97
CA PHE A 308 -10.40 18.80 -3.12
C PHE A 308 -10.60 19.42 -1.74
N ILE A 309 -9.53 19.68 -0.99
CA ILE A 309 -9.64 20.17 0.39
C ILE A 309 -10.24 21.58 0.42
N LYS A 310 -9.63 22.56 -0.25
CA LYS A 310 -10.10 23.96 -0.24
C LYS A 310 -11.50 24.13 -0.85
N PRO A 311 -11.83 23.54 -2.02
CA PRO A 311 -13.14 23.73 -2.63
C PRO A 311 -14.30 23.11 -1.83
N TYR A 312 -14.05 21.98 -1.16
CA TYR A 312 -15.08 21.26 -0.41
C TYR A 312 -14.91 21.35 1.11
N GLN A 313 -14.06 22.25 1.62
CA GLN A 313 -13.64 22.31 3.02
C GLN A 313 -14.82 22.20 3.99
N THR A 314 -15.79 23.11 3.88
CA THR A 314 -16.97 23.14 4.75
C THR A 314 -17.77 21.83 4.69
N ILE A 315 -17.92 21.25 3.49
CA ILE A 315 -18.67 19.99 3.31
C ILE A 315 -17.91 18.82 3.93
N LEU A 316 -16.61 18.73 3.69
CA LEU A 316 -15.74 17.66 4.20
C LEU A 316 -15.64 17.72 5.73
N GLU A 317 -15.47 18.90 6.31
CA GLU A 317 -15.42 19.11 7.77
C GLU A 317 -16.75 18.72 8.42
N GLN A 318 -17.88 19.23 7.91
CA GLN A 318 -19.21 18.90 8.43
C GLN A 318 -19.52 17.40 8.27
N TRP A 319 -19.17 16.81 7.14
CA TRP A 319 -19.38 15.38 6.92
C TRP A 319 -18.53 14.54 7.86
N SER A 320 -17.23 14.83 7.96
CA SER A 320 -16.29 14.09 8.79
C SER A 320 -16.62 14.18 10.28
N ALA A 321 -17.05 15.35 10.77
CA ALA A 321 -17.43 15.54 12.17
C ALA A 321 -18.71 14.79 12.56
N ASN A 322 -19.58 14.48 11.59
CA ASN A 322 -20.83 13.76 11.80
C ASN A 322 -20.76 12.30 11.33
N TYR A 323 -19.59 11.81 10.92
CA TYR A 323 -19.43 10.45 10.45
C TYR A 323 -19.51 9.48 11.65
N PRO A 324 -20.42 8.48 11.64
CA PRO A 324 -20.53 7.55 12.74
C PRO A 324 -19.25 6.71 12.87
N LEU A 325 -18.76 6.58 14.10
CA LEU A 325 -17.57 5.79 14.44
C LEU A 325 -17.85 4.28 14.34
#